data_AF-A0A1F7QN23-F1
#
_entry.id   AF-A0A1F7QN23-F1
#
_cell.length_a   1.000
_cell.length_b   1.000
_cell.length_c   1.000
_cell.angle_alpha   90.00
_cell.angle_beta   90.00
_cell.angle_gamma   90.00
#
_symmetry.space_group_name_H-M   'P 1'
#
loop_
_entity.id
_entity.type
_entity.pdbx_description
1 polymer ?
#
loop_
_entity_poly.entity_id
_entity_poly.type
_entity_poly.pdbx_seq_one_letter_code
_entity_poly.pdbx_strand_id
1 'polypeptide(L)'
;MLEVIKIQIMSINKYVSKLSFNPGSIDQVSFYLRRLHQEQSIRRLGLFFVILSFLVQIVATSLPARQSLAASPNDVISGGVSSISDLKSNYYHKQDVKELYNRFGLNAAGMDSVQNTSFNFQDQGSKGTRTVGRINFASTNDHNLGRFGGKTFYSRNAAEWQGSTPAYYFGKSKGTDNRYWYVWVLKDCGNIAYRPAEGPPPPQVTPPVVACTSLTANQRTGTKSLSVKFTGAYSANTNNIVNGLTFNFGDGQSVKHNGTVIDHTYTNNGTTPVTYTATLTINSTVGDKTSSACQTTITVTPEKCTVNPNLPECNPCPYNPALAKNDPKCKEACPNNPALPKDDPKCMCIDNPKLPADDSKCTTPGRQKKARNVTQNLNSEQTLASKARANDVIEYSLITTNTNIVNKKGYLVEDYIGDVLDYADIDMAYLESQGGKFNAVTKVISWDNETIPAKGELQKLFRVKMKSSIPVTRAPSASSTSYDCKIQNGYGNEISMGVECPVLKQVEQLPNTGPGQSVFFAFAITTVSGYFFARSRLFTKELGIIKQEFTYGGK
;
A
#
# COMPACT_ATOMS: atom_id res chain seq x y z
N MET A 1 15.38 57.06 -29.74
CA MET A 1 15.04 56.30 -30.96
C MET A 1 13.94 56.96 -31.81
N LEU A 2 13.26 58.01 -31.35
CA LEU A 2 12.27 58.77 -32.15
C LEU A 2 12.86 59.96 -32.95
N GLU A 3 14.08 60.43 -32.66
CA GLU A 3 14.68 61.53 -33.45
C GLU A 3 15.38 61.08 -34.74
N VAL A 4 15.84 59.83 -34.83
CA VAL A 4 16.50 59.31 -36.04
C VAL A 4 15.49 59.08 -37.18
N ILE A 5 14.19 58.97 -36.88
CA ILE A 5 13.14 58.71 -37.87
C ILE A 5 12.65 60.02 -38.55
N LYS A 6 12.77 61.19 -37.90
CA LYS A 6 12.38 62.48 -38.52
C LYS A 6 13.35 62.96 -39.60
N ILE A 7 14.63 62.54 -39.55
CA ILE A 7 15.67 63.01 -40.48
C ILE A 7 15.61 62.28 -41.85
N GLN A 8 15.08 61.06 -41.92
CA GLN A 8 15.02 60.32 -43.19
C GLN A 8 13.88 60.74 -44.14
N ILE A 9 12.76 61.26 -43.63
CA ILE A 9 11.60 61.62 -44.48
C ILE A 9 11.83 62.96 -45.20
N MET A 10 12.59 63.90 -44.64
CA MET A 10 12.92 65.17 -45.30
C MET A 10 13.98 65.05 -46.41
N SER A 11 14.73 63.95 -46.48
CA SER A 11 15.81 63.78 -47.48
C SER A 11 15.30 63.28 -48.84
N ILE A 12 14.22 62.48 -48.89
CA ILE A 12 13.73 61.92 -50.17
C ILE A 12 13.13 63.01 -51.07
N ASN A 13 12.38 63.95 -50.52
CA ASN A 13 11.82 65.07 -51.31
C ASN A 13 12.92 65.99 -51.89
N LYS A 14 14.11 66.04 -51.27
CA LYS A 14 15.22 66.90 -51.70
C LYS A 14 16.07 66.28 -52.82
N TYR A 15 16.00 64.96 -53.02
CA TYR A 15 16.70 64.25 -54.10
C TYR A 15 15.80 63.95 -55.31
N VAL A 16 14.49 63.81 -55.12
CA VAL A 16 13.53 63.61 -56.23
C VAL A 16 13.36 64.89 -57.08
N SER A 17 13.65 66.07 -56.54
CA SER A 17 13.52 67.35 -57.26
C SER A 17 14.73 67.73 -58.14
N LYS A 18 15.77 66.89 -58.23
CA LYS A 18 16.99 67.15 -59.04
C LYS A 18 17.20 66.18 -60.20
N LEU A 19 16.26 65.28 -60.44
CA LEU A 19 16.28 64.38 -61.58
C LEU A 19 15.26 64.87 -62.59
N SER A 20 15.70 65.08 -63.84
CA SER A 20 14.87 65.41 -64.98
C SER A 20 13.98 64.21 -65.33
N PHE A 21 12.90 64.02 -64.57
CA PHE A 21 11.93 62.98 -64.84
C PHE A 21 10.96 63.44 -65.93
N ASN A 22 10.77 62.59 -66.94
CA ASN A 22 9.69 62.74 -67.92
C ASN A 22 8.33 62.55 -67.20
N PRO A 23 7.33 63.44 -67.41
CA PRO A 23 6.05 63.41 -66.69
C PRO A 23 5.32 62.05 -66.68
N GLY A 24 5.54 61.20 -67.68
CA GLY A 24 4.91 59.86 -67.76
C GLY A 24 5.46 58.81 -66.78
N SER A 25 6.56 59.08 -66.07
CA SER A 25 7.27 58.08 -65.25
C SER A 25 7.13 58.28 -63.74
N ILE A 26 6.57 59.41 -63.30
CA ILE A 26 6.45 59.78 -61.89
C ILE A 26 5.44 58.88 -61.15
N ASP A 27 4.39 58.42 -61.85
CA ASP A 27 3.41 57.48 -61.29
C ASP A 27 4.00 56.09 -61.05
N GLN A 28 4.88 55.61 -61.93
CA GLN A 28 5.52 54.30 -61.75
C GLN A 28 6.52 54.34 -60.57
N VAL A 29 7.36 55.36 -60.48
CA VAL A 29 8.35 55.49 -59.39
C VAL A 29 7.67 55.71 -58.03
N SER A 30 6.63 56.54 -57.98
CA SER A 30 5.87 56.78 -56.73
C SER A 30 5.08 55.55 -56.28
N PHE A 31 4.54 54.76 -57.21
CA PHE A 31 3.93 53.46 -56.93
C PHE A 31 4.93 52.50 -56.28
N TYR A 32 6.13 52.34 -56.85
CA TYR A 32 7.15 51.44 -56.31
C TYR A 32 7.72 51.92 -54.96
N LEU A 33 7.89 53.23 -54.76
CA LEU A 33 8.36 53.79 -53.48
C LEU A 33 7.35 53.63 -52.33
N ARG A 34 6.05 53.86 -52.59
CA ARG A 34 4.99 53.59 -51.60
C ARG A 34 4.93 52.11 -51.23
N ARG A 35 5.11 51.23 -52.22
CA ARG A 35 5.14 49.78 -52.03
C ARG A 35 6.38 49.33 -51.25
N LEU A 36 7.53 49.94 -51.48
CA LEU A 36 8.77 49.74 -50.71
C LEU A 36 8.61 50.12 -49.23
N HIS A 37 7.87 51.19 -48.92
CA HIS A 37 7.60 51.61 -47.54
C HIS A 37 6.66 50.65 -46.79
N GLN A 38 5.62 50.13 -47.47
CA GLN A 38 4.74 49.10 -46.91
C GLN A 38 5.49 47.78 -46.69
N GLU A 39 6.38 47.39 -47.62
CA GLU A 39 7.24 46.20 -47.52
C GLU A 39 8.24 46.26 -46.36
N GLN A 40 8.68 47.44 -45.91
CA GLN A 40 9.58 47.57 -44.75
C GLN A 40 8.90 47.12 -43.44
N SER A 41 7.58 47.33 -43.32
CA SER A 41 6.79 46.81 -42.19
C SER A 41 6.65 45.28 -42.25
N ILE A 42 6.45 44.73 -43.45
CA ILE A 42 6.33 43.29 -43.70
C ILE A 42 7.67 42.58 -43.42
N ARG A 43 8.81 43.20 -43.77
CA ARG A 43 10.15 42.68 -43.48
C ARG A 43 10.43 42.61 -41.96
N ARG A 44 9.99 43.61 -41.19
CA ARG A 44 10.13 43.60 -39.71
C ARG A 44 9.24 42.54 -39.06
N LEU A 45 8.01 42.38 -39.56
CA LEU A 45 7.09 41.36 -39.08
C LEU A 45 7.61 39.94 -39.38
N GLY A 46 8.14 39.71 -40.60
CA GLY A 46 8.76 38.44 -40.96
C GLY A 46 9.97 38.10 -40.10
N LEU A 47 10.83 39.08 -39.80
CA LEU A 47 11.99 38.88 -38.92
C LEU A 47 11.58 38.47 -37.49
N PHE A 48 10.50 39.06 -36.97
CA PHE A 48 9.95 38.70 -35.65
C PHE A 48 9.52 37.23 -35.59
N PHE A 49 8.83 36.74 -36.62
CA PHE A 49 8.41 35.33 -36.69
C PHE A 49 9.57 34.35 -36.86
N VAL A 50 10.63 34.74 -37.59
CA VAL A 50 11.85 33.92 -37.70
C VAL A 50 12.56 33.80 -36.35
N ILE A 51 12.68 34.90 -35.59
CA ILE A 51 13.28 34.89 -34.24
C ILE A 51 12.45 34.00 -33.29
N LEU A 52 11.12 34.11 -33.33
CA LEU A 52 10.23 33.29 -32.51
C LEU A 52 10.36 31.79 -32.85
N SER A 53 10.46 31.44 -34.13
CA SER A 53 10.67 30.06 -34.59
C SER A 53 12.01 29.50 -34.09
N PHE A 54 13.07 30.30 -34.12
CA PHE A 54 14.39 29.89 -33.63
C PHE A 54 14.39 29.62 -32.11
N LEU A 55 13.67 30.44 -31.34
CA LEU A 55 13.50 30.23 -29.90
C LEU A 55 12.78 28.92 -29.59
N VAL A 56 11.73 28.59 -30.36
CA VAL A 56 11.01 27.31 -30.21
C VAL A 56 11.91 26.11 -30.55
N GLN A 57 12.73 26.22 -31.60
CA GLN A 57 13.67 25.15 -31.99
C GLN A 57 14.79 24.93 -30.96
N ILE A 58 15.30 25.99 -30.32
CA ILE A 58 16.29 25.91 -29.23
C ILE A 58 15.70 25.17 -28.02
N VAL A 59 14.44 25.45 -27.66
CA VAL A 59 13.76 24.74 -26.56
C VAL A 59 13.56 23.26 -26.92
N ALA A 60 13.21 22.94 -28.17
CA ALA A 60 13.00 21.57 -28.62
C ALA A 60 14.29 20.73 -28.67
N THR A 61 15.45 21.32 -28.99
CA THR A 61 16.73 20.60 -29.08
C THR A 61 17.49 20.50 -27.75
N SER A 62 17.19 21.38 -26.79
CA SER A 62 17.78 21.37 -25.44
C SER A 62 17.19 20.31 -24.50
N LEU A 63 16.16 19.59 -24.93
CA LEU A 63 15.58 18.45 -24.20
C LEU A 63 16.06 17.14 -24.87
N PRO A 64 16.96 16.35 -24.26
CA PRO A 64 17.46 15.13 -24.87
C PRO A 64 16.33 14.11 -25.11
N ALA A 65 16.34 13.45 -26.27
CA ALA A 65 15.44 12.34 -26.56
C ALA A 65 15.68 11.19 -25.56
N ARG A 66 14.61 10.69 -24.94
CA ARG A 66 14.68 9.57 -23.98
C ARG A 66 14.90 8.23 -24.70
N GLN A 67 15.54 7.29 -24.01
CA GLN A 67 15.92 5.94 -24.46
C GLN A 67 14.76 4.96 -24.75
N SER A 68 13.60 5.44 -25.21
CA SER A 68 12.40 4.59 -25.39
C SER A 68 12.38 3.73 -26.66
N LEU A 69 13.52 3.58 -27.37
CA LEU A 69 13.59 2.82 -28.63
C LEU A 69 14.22 1.42 -28.49
N ALA A 70 14.72 1.05 -27.30
CA ALA A 70 15.35 -0.26 -27.05
C ALA A 70 14.51 -1.18 -26.13
N ALA A 71 13.22 -0.88 -25.94
CA ALA A 71 12.35 -1.69 -25.08
C ALA A 71 11.90 -2.98 -25.79
N SER A 72 12.22 -4.13 -25.21
CA SER A 72 11.77 -5.44 -25.66
C SER A 72 10.60 -5.95 -24.81
N PRO A 73 9.64 -6.72 -25.39
CA PRO A 73 8.61 -7.38 -24.58
C PRO A 73 9.19 -8.40 -23.58
N ASN A 74 10.45 -8.80 -23.74
CA ASN A 74 11.16 -9.67 -22.80
C ASN A 74 11.66 -8.93 -21.55
N ASP A 75 11.64 -7.60 -21.54
CA ASP A 75 12.19 -6.78 -20.47
C ASP A 75 11.34 -6.87 -19.20
N VAL A 76 12.00 -7.12 -18.07
CA VAL A 76 11.38 -7.01 -16.75
C VAL A 76 11.02 -5.56 -16.47
N ILE A 77 11.92 -4.62 -16.79
CA ILE A 77 11.67 -3.18 -16.77
C ILE A 77 11.81 -2.68 -18.20
N SER A 78 10.68 -2.39 -18.85
CA SER A 78 10.66 -1.89 -20.22
C SER A 78 11.52 -0.64 -20.39
N GLY A 79 12.52 -0.73 -21.27
CA GLY A 79 13.50 0.35 -21.51
C GLY A 79 14.61 0.46 -20.45
N GLY A 80 14.70 -0.52 -19.55
CA GLY A 80 15.79 -0.62 -18.58
C GLY A 80 15.71 0.35 -17.41
N VAL A 81 16.86 0.59 -16.79
CA VAL A 81 17.06 1.48 -15.65
C VAL A 81 18.30 2.32 -15.83
N SER A 82 18.14 3.63 -15.63
CA SER A 82 19.20 4.62 -15.85
C SER A 82 20.03 4.92 -14.59
N SER A 83 19.49 4.65 -13.40
CA SER A 83 20.12 4.90 -12.11
C SER A 83 19.60 3.95 -11.02
N ILE A 84 20.25 3.91 -9.86
CA ILE A 84 19.73 3.17 -8.69
C ILE A 84 18.43 3.77 -8.16
N SER A 85 18.25 5.09 -8.25
CA SER A 85 16.98 5.74 -7.89
C SER A 85 15.84 5.29 -8.81
N ASP A 86 16.11 5.17 -10.11
CA ASP A 86 15.17 4.66 -11.11
C ASP A 86 14.84 3.17 -10.86
N LEU A 87 15.85 2.36 -10.53
CA LEU A 87 15.66 0.96 -10.13
C LEU A 87 14.78 0.84 -8.88
N LYS A 88 15.05 1.64 -7.84
CA LYS A 88 14.23 1.70 -6.62
C LYS A 88 12.81 2.15 -6.92
N SER A 89 12.65 3.16 -7.78
CA SER A 89 11.33 3.63 -8.21
C SER A 89 10.52 2.51 -8.87
N ASN A 90 11.14 1.77 -9.80
CA ASN A 90 10.49 0.61 -10.43
C ASN A 90 10.17 -0.50 -9.41
N TYR A 91 11.06 -0.77 -8.46
CA TYR A 91 10.81 -1.73 -7.38
C TYR A 91 9.62 -1.33 -6.49
N TYR A 92 9.45 -0.05 -6.16
CA TYR A 92 8.35 0.38 -5.29
C TYR A 92 7.00 0.46 -6.01
N HIS A 93 7.00 0.88 -7.29
CA HIS A 93 5.76 1.19 -8.01
C HIS A 93 5.25 0.03 -8.90
N LYS A 94 6.06 -1.00 -9.18
CA LYS A 94 5.67 -2.16 -10.00
C LYS A 94 5.68 -3.44 -9.16
N GLN A 95 4.49 -3.97 -8.85
CA GLN A 95 4.33 -5.14 -7.98
C GLN A 95 5.02 -6.40 -8.52
N ASP A 96 4.95 -6.61 -9.83
CA ASP A 96 5.62 -7.73 -10.52
C ASP A 96 7.13 -7.66 -10.41
N VAL A 97 7.71 -6.46 -10.49
CA VAL A 97 9.14 -6.23 -10.28
C VAL A 97 9.50 -6.48 -8.81
N LYS A 98 8.73 -5.92 -7.87
CA LYS A 98 8.95 -6.08 -6.43
C LYS A 98 8.98 -7.54 -6.00
N GLU A 99 7.95 -8.31 -6.37
CA GLU A 99 7.82 -9.71 -5.98
C GLU A 99 8.91 -10.59 -6.61
N LEU A 100 9.21 -10.39 -7.90
CA LEU A 100 10.28 -11.10 -8.58
C LEU A 100 11.65 -10.80 -7.95
N TYR A 101 11.92 -9.55 -7.62
CA TYR A 101 13.20 -9.13 -7.04
C TYR A 101 13.36 -9.71 -5.63
N ASN A 102 12.30 -9.66 -4.82
CA ASN A 102 12.28 -10.27 -3.50
C ASN A 102 12.54 -11.78 -3.55
N ARG A 103 12.08 -12.48 -4.60
CA ARG A 103 12.34 -13.93 -4.77
C ARG A 103 13.83 -14.26 -4.71
N PHE A 104 14.68 -13.41 -5.27
CA PHE A 104 16.12 -13.59 -5.29
C PHE A 104 16.86 -12.84 -4.17
N GLY A 105 16.14 -12.19 -3.26
CA GLY A 105 16.73 -11.48 -2.11
C GLY A 105 17.08 -10.02 -2.37
N LEU A 106 16.63 -9.45 -3.50
CA LEU A 106 16.77 -8.03 -3.82
C LEU A 106 15.63 -7.24 -3.15
N ASN A 107 15.92 -6.57 -2.05
CA ASN A 107 14.99 -5.67 -1.36
C ASN A 107 15.52 -4.23 -1.34
N ALA A 108 14.67 -3.30 -0.89
CA ALA A 108 15.00 -1.88 -0.82
C ALA A 108 16.33 -1.56 -0.09
N ALA A 109 16.64 -2.28 0.99
CA ALA A 109 17.87 -2.09 1.76
C ALA A 109 19.11 -2.62 1.02
N GLY A 110 18.98 -3.73 0.28
CA GLY A 110 20.06 -4.28 -0.54
C GLY A 110 20.42 -3.42 -1.76
N MET A 111 19.55 -2.47 -2.15
CA MET A 111 19.80 -1.56 -3.28
C MET A 111 20.73 -0.40 -2.97
N ASP A 112 21.09 -0.17 -1.70
CA ASP A 112 22.04 0.88 -1.30
C ASP A 112 23.51 0.45 -1.38
N SER A 113 23.79 -0.86 -1.44
CA SER A 113 25.15 -1.42 -1.40
C SER A 113 25.57 -2.11 -2.71
N VAL A 114 25.05 -1.62 -3.83
CA VAL A 114 25.18 -2.26 -5.16
C VAL A 114 26.43 -1.82 -5.91
N GLN A 115 27.07 -2.75 -6.62
CA GLN A 115 28.26 -2.48 -7.43
C GLN A 115 27.90 -2.32 -8.91
N ASN A 116 28.43 -1.29 -9.57
CA ASN A 116 28.35 -1.17 -11.01
C ASN A 116 29.34 -2.14 -11.68
N THR A 117 28.88 -2.95 -12.62
CA THR A 117 29.72 -3.90 -13.36
C THR A 117 29.29 -3.98 -14.83
N SER A 118 30.11 -4.63 -15.64
CA SER A 118 29.68 -5.21 -16.92
C SER A 118 29.29 -6.68 -16.70
N PHE A 119 28.23 -7.15 -17.35
CA PHE A 119 27.77 -8.53 -17.33
C PHE A 119 28.00 -9.15 -18.71
N ASN A 120 28.96 -10.07 -18.81
CA ASN A 120 29.21 -10.83 -20.02
C ASN A 120 28.38 -12.11 -20.04
N PHE A 121 27.52 -12.26 -21.04
CA PHE A 121 26.53 -13.33 -21.08
C PHE A 121 27.16 -14.73 -21.19
N GLN A 122 28.16 -14.89 -22.04
CA GLN A 122 28.84 -16.17 -22.22
C GLN A 122 29.70 -16.57 -21.02
N ASP A 123 30.48 -15.64 -20.44
CA ASP A 123 31.27 -15.90 -19.24
C ASP A 123 30.37 -16.30 -18.07
N GLN A 124 29.34 -15.52 -17.79
CA GLN A 124 28.45 -15.80 -16.67
C GLN A 124 27.59 -17.06 -16.91
N GLY A 125 27.18 -17.30 -18.15
CA GLY A 125 26.45 -18.51 -18.53
C GLY A 125 27.28 -19.78 -18.40
N SER A 126 28.57 -19.74 -18.76
CA SER A 126 29.49 -20.88 -18.53
C SER A 126 29.64 -21.23 -17.05
N LYS A 127 29.43 -20.24 -16.17
CA LYS A 127 29.40 -20.39 -14.72
C LYS A 127 28.03 -20.79 -14.15
N GLY A 128 27.09 -21.19 -15.00
CA GLY A 128 25.74 -21.63 -14.62
C GLY A 128 24.77 -20.50 -14.29
N THR A 129 25.09 -19.25 -14.66
CA THR A 129 24.20 -18.11 -14.42
C THR A 129 23.01 -18.14 -15.38
N ARG A 130 21.83 -17.85 -14.84
CA ARG A 130 20.58 -17.79 -15.59
C ARG A 130 20.05 -16.36 -15.62
N THR A 131 19.38 -15.97 -16.70
CA THR A 131 18.72 -14.67 -16.85
C THR A 131 17.19 -14.84 -16.83
N VAL A 132 16.47 -13.88 -16.29
CA VAL A 132 15.01 -13.89 -16.16
C VAL A 132 14.36 -12.85 -17.07
N GLY A 133 13.39 -13.29 -17.87
CA GLY A 133 12.59 -12.43 -18.74
C GLY A 133 11.10 -12.82 -18.74
N ARG A 134 10.32 -12.18 -19.59
CA ARG A 134 8.85 -12.35 -19.66
C ARG A 134 8.37 -13.28 -20.78
N ILE A 135 9.21 -13.54 -21.77
CA ILE A 135 8.86 -14.35 -22.93
C ILE A 135 9.35 -15.79 -22.73
N ASN A 136 8.51 -16.76 -23.07
CA ASN A 136 8.92 -18.14 -23.28
C ASN A 136 9.41 -18.29 -24.73
N PHE A 137 10.68 -18.62 -24.92
CA PHE A 137 11.26 -18.82 -26.25
C PHE A 137 11.19 -20.28 -26.69
N ALA A 138 10.49 -21.13 -25.92
CA ALA A 138 10.30 -22.56 -26.18
C ALA A 138 11.62 -23.34 -26.35
N SER A 139 12.71 -22.84 -25.75
CA SER A 139 13.99 -23.56 -25.62
C SER A 139 13.87 -24.65 -24.55
N THR A 140 14.54 -25.78 -24.73
CA THR A 140 14.63 -26.84 -23.70
C THR A 140 15.28 -26.36 -22.40
N ASN A 141 16.02 -25.25 -22.46
CA ASN A 141 16.63 -24.58 -21.31
C ASN A 141 15.73 -23.52 -20.66
N ASP A 142 14.56 -23.19 -21.21
CA ASP A 142 13.63 -22.24 -20.59
C ASP A 142 12.89 -22.92 -19.44
N HIS A 143 12.96 -22.34 -18.25
CA HIS A 143 12.22 -22.80 -17.07
C HIS A 143 11.23 -21.74 -16.62
N ASN A 144 9.95 -22.13 -16.53
CA ASN A 144 8.91 -21.28 -15.97
C ASN A 144 9.16 -21.08 -14.47
N LEU A 145 9.37 -19.82 -14.06
CA LEU A 145 9.60 -19.45 -12.65
C LEU A 145 8.30 -19.21 -11.88
N GLY A 146 7.15 -19.20 -12.56
CA GLY A 146 5.84 -18.89 -11.99
C GLY A 146 5.40 -17.45 -12.24
N ARG A 147 4.38 -17.03 -11.47
CA ARG A 147 3.74 -15.71 -11.59
C ARG A 147 4.12 -14.81 -10.42
N PHE A 148 4.52 -13.58 -10.73
CA PHE A 148 4.86 -12.53 -9.77
C PHE A 148 4.12 -11.25 -10.18
N GLY A 149 3.38 -10.62 -9.27
CA GLY A 149 2.56 -9.44 -9.53
C GLY A 149 1.63 -9.59 -10.75
N GLY A 150 1.06 -10.78 -10.92
CA GLY A 150 0.13 -11.11 -12.02
C GLY A 150 0.78 -11.51 -13.36
N LYS A 151 2.10 -11.38 -13.52
CA LYS A 151 2.82 -11.68 -14.77
C LYS A 151 3.71 -12.92 -14.63
N THR A 152 3.83 -13.68 -15.71
CA THR A 152 4.66 -14.90 -15.75
C THR A 152 6.09 -14.57 -16.15
N PHE A 153 7.06 -15.25 -15.52
CA PHE A 153 8.48 -15.09 -15.82
C PHE A 153 9.15 -16.42 -16.13
N TYR A 154 10.15 -16.37 -17.00
CA TYR A 154 10.91 -17.51 -17.47
C TYR A 154 12.40 -17.26 -17.22
N SER A 155 13.13 -18.29 -16.83
CA SER A 155 14.58 -18.25 -16.70
C SER A 155 15.25 -19.05 -17.79
N ARG A 156 16.40 -18.59 -18.28
CA ARG A 156 17.24 -19.33 -19.23
C ARG A 156 18.71 -19.22 -18.90
N ASN A 157 19.55 -20.09 -19.45
CA ASN A 157 20.99 -19.95 -19.31
C ASN A 157 21.45 -18.62 -19.96
N ALA A 158 22.29 -17.86 -19.26
CA ALA A 158 22.83 -16.61 -19.78
C ALA A 158 23.66 -16.80 -21.07
N ALA A 159 24.28 -17.98 -21.25
CA ALA A 159 25.11 -18.29 -22.42
C ALA A 159 24.35 -18.35 -23.75
N GLU A 160 23.01 -18.33 -23.72
CA GLU A 160 22.20 -18.23 -24.94
C GLU A 160 22.25 -16.83 -25.58
N TRP A 161 22.71 -15.83 -24.84
CA TRP A 161 22.92 -14.48 -25.35
C TRP A 161 24.39 -14.21 -25.64
N GLN A 162 24.64 -13.26 -26.55
CA GLN A 162 25.98 -12.84 -26.89
C GLN A 162 26.28 -11.43 -26.41
N GLY A 163 27.55 -11.20 -26.03
CA GLY A 163 28.08 -9.87 -25.76
C GLY A 163 28.08 -9.53 -24.28
N SER A 164 28.07 -8.24 -23.98
CA SER A 164 28.07 -7.74 -22.59
C SER A 164 27.14 -6.54 -22.44
N THR A 165 26.53 -6.41 -21.28
CA THR A 165 25.61 -5.32 -20.93
C THR A 165 26.01 -4.70 -19.59
N PRO A 166 25.86 -3.39 -19.39
CA PRO A 166 25.99 -2.79 -18.07
C PRO A 166 25.01 -3.43 -17.07
N ALA A 167 25.49 -3.71 -15.85
CA ALA A 167 24.68 -4.34 -14.82
C ALA A 167 25.00 -3.79 -13.42
N TYR A 168 24.06 -4.03 -12.52
CA TYR A 168 24.19 -3.83 -11.09
C TYR A 168 24.42 -5.19 -10.43
N TYR A 169 25.53 -5.36 -9.71
CA TYR A 169 25.86 -6.57 -8.97
C TYR A 169 25.56 -6.39 -7.47
N PHE A 170 24.80 -7.34 -6.90
CA PHE A 170 24.31 -7.28 -5.53
C PHE A 170 24.98 -8.31 -4.60
N GLY A 171 25.94 -9.09 -5.10
CA GLY A 171 26.62 -10.09 -4.29
C GLY A 171 25.71 -11.25 -3.85
N LYS A 172 26.08 -11.88 -2.73
CA LYS A 172 25.32 -12.97 -2.09
C LYS A 172 24.10 -12.39 -1.38
N SER A 173 22.90 -12.79 -1.79
CA SER A 173 21.62 -12.37 -1.21
C SER A 173 20.74 -13.56 -0.89
N LYS A 174 19.90 -13.46 0.15
CA LYS A 174 19.03 -14.55 0.60
C LYS A 174 17.63 -14.35 0.04
N GLY A 175 17.18 -15.26 -0.82
CA GLY A 175 15.85 -15.24 -1.43
C GLY A 175 14.74 -15.61 -0.45
N THR A 176 13.49 -15.33 -0.84
CA THR A 176 12.30 -15.76 -0.07
C THR A 176 12.14 -17.28 -0.02
N ASP A 177 12.85 -18.02 -0.87
CA ASP A 177 12.92 -19.48 -0.84
C ASP A 177 14.02 -20.03 0.10
N ASN A 178 14.55 -19.17 0.98
CA ASN A 178 15.57 -19.50 1.97
C ASN A 178 16.92 -19.95 1.38
N ARG A 179 17.12 -19.78 0.06
CA ARG A 179 18.39 -20.07 -0.63
C ARG A 179 19.21 -18.79 -0.83
N TYR A 180 20.52 -18.96 -0.94
CA TYR A 180 21.42 -17.86 -1.27
C TYR A 180 21.75 -17.81 -2.76
N TRP A 181 21.76 -16.60 -3.31
CA TRP A 181 21.94 -16.32 -4.73
C TRP A 181 23.04 -15.28 -4.93
N TYR A 182 23.87 -15.46 -5.97
CA TYR A 182 24.59 -14.35 -6.58
C TYR A 182 23.66 -13.70 -7.60
N VAL A 183 23.47 -12.38 -7.50
CA VAL A 183 22.42 -11.69 -8.28
C VAL A 183 22.94 -10.43 -8.98
N TRP A 184 22.52 -10.26 -10.22
CA TRP A 184 22.71 -9.05 -11.02
C TRP A 184 21.36 -8.53 -11.52
N VAL A 185 21.28 -7.23 -11.76
CA VAL A 185 20.21 -6.60 -12.55
C VAL A 185 20.83 -5.95 -13.78
N LEU A 186 20.42 -6.39 -14.97
CA LEU A 186 20.89 -5.86 -16.25
C LEU A 186 20.27 -4.48 -16.48
N LYS A 187 21.08 -3.46 -16.75
CA LYS A 187 20.58 -2.08 -16.81
C LYS A 187 19.70 -1.82 -18.02
N ASP A 188 19.98 -2.44 -19.15
CA ASP A 188 19.27 -2.14 -20.40
C ASP A 188 17.81 -2.65 -20.41
N CYS A 189 17.46 -3.60 -19.54
CA CYS A 189 16.15 -4.27 -19.54
C CYS A 189 15.57 -4.57 -18.15
N GLY A 190 16.32 -4.30 -17.07
CA GLY A 190 15.92 -4.63 -15.69
C GLY A 190 15.83 -6.13 -15.40
N ASN A 191 16.27 -6.99 -16.32
CA ASN A 191 16.24 -8.44 -16.16
C ASN A 191 17.20 -8.87 -15.05
N ILE A 192 16.79 -9.86 -14.26
CA ILE A 192 17.64 -10.43 -13.21
C ILE A 192 18.54 -11.50 -13.84
N ALA A 193 19.82 -11.51 -13.48
CA ALA A 193 20.67 -12.69 -13.67
C ALA A 193 21.04 -13.29 -12.31
N TYR A 194 21.00 -14.61 -12.18
CA TYR A 194 21.22 -15.29 -10.91
C TYR A 194 21.89 -16.65 -11.04
N ARG A 195 22.61 -17.07 -9.99
CA ARG A 195 23.08 -18.45 -9.79
C ARG A 195 23.13 -18.80 -8.29
N PRO A 196 22.97 -20.07 -7.90
CA PRO A 196 23.12 -20.49 -6.51
C PRO A 196 24.48 -20.04 -5.95
N ALA A 197 24.49 -19.54 -4.71
CA ALA A 197 25.71 -19.12 -4.02
C ALA A 197 26.39 -20.24 -3.23
N GLU A 198 25.75 -21.41 -3.13
CA GLU A 198 26.24 -22.61 -2.43
C GLU A 198 26.23 -23.79 -3.39
N GLY A 199 27.24 -24.67 -3.31
CA GLY A 199 27.38 -25.85 -4.17
C GLY A 199 26.22 -26.84 -4.00
N PRO A 200 25.99 -27.75 -4.97
CA PRO A 200 24.90 -28.73 -4.87
C PRO A 200 25.08 -29.60 -3.61
N PRO A 201 24.01 -29.87 -2.83
CA PRO A 201 24.11 -30.78 -1.70
C PRO A 201 24.45 -32.20 -2.21
N PRO A 202 25.43 -32.91 -1.59
CA PRO A 202 25.72 -34.28 -1.97
C PRO A 202 24.51 -35.19 -1.68
N PRO A 203 24.14 -36.10 -2.60
CA PRO A 203 23.16 -37.15 -2.30
C PRO A 203 23.81 -38.20 -1.39
N GLN A 204 23.30 -38.34 -0.17
CA GLN A 204 23.73 -39.38 0.77
C GLN A 204 22.69 -40.50 0.81
N VAL A 205 23.10 -41.72 0.44
CA VAL A 205 22.30 -42.93 0.63
C VAL A 205 22.47 -43.37 2.08
N THR A 206 21.43 -43.21 2.91
CA THR A 206 21.45 -43.70 4.29
C THR A 206 20.84 -45.12 4.39
N PRO A 207 21.49 -46.08 5.07
CA PRO A 207 20.90 -47.38 5.38
C PRO A 207 19.60 -47.25 6.18
N PRO A 208 18.70 -48.25 6.21
CA PRO A 208 17.46 -48.17 6.98
C PRO A 208 17.76 -47.93 8.47
N VAL A 209 17.39 -46.75 8.99
CA VAL A 209 17.56 -46.37 10.40
C VAL A 209 16.18 -46.30 11.05
N VAL A 210 15.96 -47.11 12.07
CA VAL A 210 14.85 -46.94 13.02
C VAL A 210 15.46 -46.60 14.37
N ALA A 211 14.99 -45.52 14.99
CA ALA A 211 15.37 -45.16 16.34
C ALA A 211 14.17 -44.64 17.13
N CYS A 212 14.05 -45.07 18.38
CA CYS A 212 13.11 -44.49 19.32
C CYS A 212 13.72 -43.19 19.87
N THR A 213 13.08 -42.05 19.60
CA THR A 213 13.66 -40.72 19.88
C THR A 213 13.16 -40.11 21.18
N SER A 214 11.89 -40.32 21.55
CA SER A 214 11.39 -39.91 22.86
C SER A 214 10.12 -40.65 23.31
N LEU A 215 9.92 -40.69 24.62
CA LEU A 215 8.64 -40.95 25.26
C LEU A 215 8.36 -39.82 26.25
N THR A 216 7.26 -39.13 26.06
CA THR A 216 6.83 -38.04 26.93
C THR A 216 5.48 -38.35 27.54
N ALA A 217 5.21 -37.77 28.72
CA ALA A 217 3.96 -37.86 29.44
C ALA A 217 3.46 -36.45 29.73
N ASN A 218 2.15 -36.22 29.58
CA ASN A 218 1.53 -34.92 29.87
C ASN A 218 1.65 -34.55 31.36
N GLN A 219 1.70 -35.54 32.24
CA GLN A 219 1.94 -35.40 33.67
C GLN A 219 2.74 -36.59 34.18
N ARG A 220 3.66 -36.33 35.13
CA ARG A 220 4.55 -37.34 35.71
C ARG A 220 4.29 -37.61 37.18
N THR A 221 3.46 -36.79 37.82
CA THR A 221 3.11 -36.90 39.23
C THR A 221 1.62 -36.63 39.42
N GLY A 222 0.99 -37.29 40.38
CA GLY A 222 -0.41 -37.03 40.72
C GLY A 222 -0.96 -37.95 41.81
N THR A 223 -2.21 -37.74 42.18
CA THR A 223 -2.94 -38.57 43.16
C THR A 223 -3.77 -39.66 42.48
N LYS A 224 -4.11 -40.73 43.19
CA LYS A 224 -5.02 -41.79 42.70
C LYS A 224 -6.39 -41.18 42.33
N SER A 225 -7.02 -41.52 41.19
CA SER A 225 -6.51 -42.25 40.02
C SER A 225 -5.86 -41.29 39.03
N LEU A 226 -4.65 -41.61 38.54
CA LEU A 226 -3.90 -40.72 37.66
C LEU A 226 -3.97 -41.20 36.21
N SER A 227 -4.69 -40.46 35.37
CA SER A 227 -4.78 -40.71 33.92
C SER A 227 -3.67 -39.96 33.17
N VAL A 228 -2.76 -40.67 32.52
CA VAL A 228 -1.58 -40.12 31.85
C VAL A 228 -1.68 -40.35 30.34
N LYS A 229 -1.48 -39.28 29.57
CA LYS A 229 -1.32 -39.31 28.12
C LYS A 229 0.14 -39.40 27.76
N PHE A 230 0.52 -40.50 27.13
CA PHE A 230 1.85 -40.72 26.60
C PHE A 230 1.93 -40.33 25.13
N THR A 231 3.00 -39.62 24.77
CA THR A 231 3.33 -39.28 23.38
C THR A 231 4.73 -39.79 23.07
N GLY A 232 4.78 -40.79 22.20
CA GLY A 232 6.00 -41.37 21.65
C GLY A 232 6.47 -40.68 20.38
N ALA A 233 7.78 -40.66 20.15
CA ALA A 233 8.37 -40.24 18.90
C ALA A 233 9.45 -41.24 18.46
N TYR A 234 9.58 -41.39 17.14
CA TYR A 234 10.60 -42.22 16.51
C TYR A 234 11.03 -41.61 15.19
N SER A 235 12.21 -42.02 14.70
CA SER A 235 12.68 -41.76 13.35
C SER A 235 12.74 -43.06 12.56
N ALA A 236 12.27 -43.02 11.32
CA ALA A 236 12.35 -44.12 10.34
C ALA A 236 12.49 -43.53 8.94
N ASN A 237 13.26 -44.16 8.05
CA ASN A 237 13.58 -43.60 6.72
C ASN A 237 12.77 -44.17 5.54
N THR A 238 11.73 -44.97 5.76
CA THR A 238 10.64 -45.27 4.78
C THR A 238 9.38 -45.79 5.51
N ASN A 239 8.20 -45.71 4.85
CA ASN A 239 6.90 -46.03 5.44
C ASN A 239 6.64 -47.52 5.76
N ASN A 240 7.56 -48.44 5.46
CA ASN A 240 7.37 -49.89 5.61
C ASN A 240 8.35 -50.57 6.58
N ILE A 241 9.03 -49.79 7.44
CA ILE A 241 10.00 -50.36 8.40
C ILE A 241 9.37 -50.56 9.78
N VAL A 242 8.38 -49.75 10.16
CA VAL A 242 7.73 -49.82 11.49
C VAL A 242 6.40 -50.57 11.40
N ASN A 243 6.28 -51.67 12.15
CA ASN A 243 5.10 -52.54 12.18
C ASN A 243 4.12 -52.19 13.31
N GLY A 244 4.54 -51.36 14.28
CA GLY A 244 3.74 -50.95 15.43
C GLY A 244 4.59 -50.40 16.56
N LEU A 245 3.94 -49.90 17.60
CA LEU A 245 4.58 -49.41 18.82
C LEU A 245 4.12 -50.28 19.98
N THR A 246 5.02 -50.61 20.90
CA THR A 246 4.70 -51.28 22.16
C THR A 246 4.97 -50.30 23.30
N PHE A 247 3.91 -49.92 24.01
CA PHE A 247 3.99 -49.13 25.24
C PHE A 247 3.93 -50.08 26.44
N ASN A 248 4.96 -50.08 27.28
CA ASN A 248 4.95 -50.75 28.58
C ASN A 248 4.85 -49.68 29.66
N PHE A 249 3.83 -49.75 30.52
CA PHE A 249 3.56 -48.69 31.49
C PHE A 249 4.34 -48.84 32.81
N GLY A 250 5.08 -49.94 32.98
CA GLY A 250 5.89 -50.21 34.17
C GLY A 250 5.10 -50.72 35.38
N ASP A 251 3.77 -50.84 35.26
CA ASP A 251 2.85 -51.35 36.29
C ASP A 251 2.40 -52.81 36.02
N GLY A 252 3.07 -53.48 35.07
CA GLY A 252 2.73 -54.82 34.60
C GLY A 252 1.82 -54.83 33.37
N GLN A 253 1.27 -53.70 32.95
CA GLN A 253 0.49 -53.59 31.70
C GLN A 253 1.37 -53.16 30.52
N SER A 254 1.06 -53.71 29.35
CA SER A 254 1.70 -53.33 28.08
C SER A 254 0.72 -53.45 26.92
N VAL A 255 0.77 -52.52 25.98
CA VAL A 255 -0.17 -52.43 24.86
C VAL A 255 0.58 -52.24 23.54
N LYS A 256 0.24 -53.03 22.53
CA LYS A 256 0.62 -52.78 21.14
C LYS A 256 -0.35 -51.78 20.53
N HIS A 257 0.17 -50.70 19.97
CA HIS A 257 -0.61 -49.58 19.46
C HIS A 257 -0.01 -49.07 18.14
N ASN A 258 -0.88 -48.69 17.20
CA ASN A 258 -0.45 -48.18 15.90
C ASN A 258 -0.23 -46.66 15.89
N GLY A 259 -0.74 -45.95 16.90
CA GLY A 259 -0.55 -44.51 17.07
C GLY A 259 0.65 -44.17 17.94
N THR A 260 1.07 -42.90 17.87
CA THR A 260 2.12 -42.34 18.74
C THR A 260 1.60 -41.79 20.06
N VAL A 261 0.27 -41.76 20.26
CA VAL A 261 -0.37 -41.21 21.46
C VAL A 261 -1.28 -42.26 22.08
N ILE A 262 -1.14 -42.50 23.39
CA ILE A 262 -1.98 -43.43 24.15
C ILE A 262 -2.24 -42.92 25.56
N ASP A 263 -3.44 -43.17 26.07
CA ASP A 263 -3.81 -42.87 27.46
C ASP A 263 -3.70 -44.14 28.32
N HIS A 264 -3.20 -44.00 29.54
CA HIS A 264 -3.14 -45.08 30.54
C HIS A 264 -3.47 -44.53 31.93
N THR A 265 -4.14 -45.33 32.76
CA THR A 265 -4.54 -44.90 34.11
C THR A 265 -3.81 -45.72 35.15
N TYR A 266 -2.99 -45.05 35.95
CA TYR A 266 -2.30 -45.67 37.07
C TYR A 266 -3.16 -45.64 38.33
N THR A 267 -3.12 -46.74 39.07
CA THR A 267 -3.76 -46.86 40.37
C THR A 267 -2.72 -47.21 41.44
N ASN A 268 -2.71 -46.47 42.53
CA ASN A 268 -1.89 -46.78 43.71
C ASN A 268 -2.81 -46.96 44.92
N ASN A 269 -3.06 -48.21 45.29
CA ASN A 269 -3.88 -48.58 46.45
C ASN A 269 -3.08 -48.64 47.76
N GLY A 270 -1.79 -48.36 47.73
CA GLY A 270 -0.91 -48.38 48.89
C GLY A 270 -1.00 -47.12 49.74
N THR A 271 -0.19 -47.08 50.79
CA THR A 271 -0.07 -45.94 51.71
C THR A 271 1.12 -45.02 51.40
N THR A 272 1.98 -45.42 50.46
CA THR A 272 3.17 -44.66 50.04
C THR A 272 3.15 -44.38 48.53
N PRO A 273 3.81 -43.30 48.06
CA PRO A 273 3.98 -43.06 46.63
C PRO A 273 4.68 -44.23 45.93
N VAL A 274 4.23 -44.58 44.72
CA VAL A 274 4.83 -45.61 43.86
C VAL A 274 5.26 -44.97 42.56
N THR A 275 6.47 -45.29 42.09
CA THR A 275 7.01 -44.81 40.81
C THR A 275 7.08 -45.95 39.80
N TYR A 276 6.44 -45.75 38.65
CA TYR A 276 6.44 -46.66 37.52
C TYR A 276 7.37 -46.12 36.43
N THR A 277 8.09 -47.02 35.75
CA THR A 277 8.94 -46.65 34.60
C THR A 277 8.25 -47.11 33.32
N ALA A 278 7.64 -46.17 32.61
CA ALA A 278 7.05 -46.44 31.30
C ALA A 278 8.13 -46.43 30.22
N THR A 279 8.04 -47.38 29.28
CA THR A 279 8.98 -47.52 28.16
C THR A 279 8.24 -47.66 26.83
N LEU A 280 8.85 -47.12 25.78
CA LEU A 280 8.38 -47.24 24.40
C LEU A 280 9.36 -48.07 23.57
N THR A 281 8.82 -49.04 22.84
CA THR A 281 9.55 -49.85 21.88
C THR A 281 8.92 -49.71 20.50
N ILE A 282 9.75 -49.42 19.50
CA ILE A 282 9.33 -49.34 18.09
C ILE A 282 9.51 -50.72 17.47
N ASN A 283 8.41 -51.38 17.12
CA ASN A 283 8.45 -52.69 16.49
C ASN A 283 8.76 -52.52 15.00
N SER A 284 9.83 -53.14 14.52
CA SER A 284 10.32 -52.87 13.16
C SER A 284 10.84 -54.11 12.44
N THR A 285 10.83 -54.10 11.12
CA THR A 285 11.37 -55.20 10.29
C THR A 285 12.89 -55.33 10.38
N VAL A 286 13.58 -54.30 10.87
CA VAL A 286 15.03 -54.30 11.16
C VAL A 286 15.32 -54.54 12.65
N GLY A 287 14.35 -55.07 13.38
CA GLY A 287 14.40 -55.40 14.81
C GLY A 287 13.79 -54.30 15.70
N ASP A 288 13.33 -54.70 16.87
CA ASP A 288 12.71 -53.79 17.83
C ASP A 288 13.72 -52.80 18.42
N LYS A 289 13.35 -51.52 18.47
CA LYS A 289 14.23 -50.43 18.91
C LYS A 289 13.63 -49.69 20.10
N THR A 290 14.45 -49.51 21.13
CA THR A 290 14.17 -48.65 22.29
C THR A 290 15.44 -47.91 22.68
N SER A 291 15.33 -46.91 23.55
CA SER A 291 16.44 -46.09 24.03
C SER A 291 16.13 -45.55 25.43
N SER A 292 17.14 -45.03 26.13
CA SER A 292 16.94 -44.33 27.41
C SER A 292 16.05 -43.08 27.28
N ALA A 293 16.06 -42.43 26.11
CA ALA A 293 15.16 -41.31 25.81
C ALA A 293 13.69 -41.73 25.64
N CYS A 294 13.45 -43.02 25.40
CA CYS A 294 12.13 -43.63 25.31
C CYS A 294 11.65 -44.24 26.62
N GLN A 295 12.15 -43.72 27.74
CA GLN A 295 11.68 -44.06 29.07
C GLN A 295 11.23 -42.80 29.80
N THR A 296 10.16 -42.91 30.59
CA THR A 296 9.72 -41.84 31.47
C THR A 296 9.14 -42.43 32.75
N THR A 297 9.29 -41.71 33.86
CA THR A 297 8.81 -42.16 35.17
C THR A 297 7.52 -41.43 35.56
N ILE A 298 6.59 -42.19 36.13
CA ILE A 298 5.31 -41.70 36.64
C ILE A 298 5.21 -42.04 38.13
N THR A 299 5.08 -41.04 38.99
CA THR A 299 4.90 -41.23 40.44
C THR A 299 3.45 -40.98 40.83
N VAL A 300 2.78 -42.00 41.36
CA VAL A 300 1.41 -41.90 41.86
C VAL A 300 1.42 -41.87 43.37
N THR A 301 0.96 -40.77 43.93
CA THR A 301 0.76 -40.58 45.36
C THR A 301 -0.64 -41.09 45.77
N PRO A 302 -0.77 -41.76 46.92
CA PRO A 302 -2.09 -42.08 47.47
C PRO A 302 -2.79 -40.80 47.95
N GLU A 303 -4.12 -40.82 47.97
CA GLU A 303 -4.94 -39.68 48.37
C GLU A 303 -4.77 -39.40 49.88
N LYS A 304 -4.19 -38.25 50.25
CA LYS A 304 -3.80 -37.95 51.66
C LYS A 304 -4.97 -37.68 52.60
N CYS A 305 -6.02 -37.02 52.12
CA CYS A 305 -7.16 -36.59 52.94
C CYS A 305 -8.03 -37.76 53.42
N THR A 306 -8.03 -38.88 52.71
CA THR A 306 -8.71 -40.11 53.14
C THR A 306 -7.91 -40.87 54.20
N VAL A 307 -6.60 -40.63 54.33
CA VAL A 307 -5.72 -41.30 55.30
C VAL A 307 -5.56 -40.48 56.60
N ASN A 308 -5.63 -39.15 56.54
CA ASN A 308 -5.58 -38.28 57.74
C ASN A 308 -6.33 -36.95 57.54
N PRO A 309 -7.56 -36.79 58.10
CA PRO A 309 -8.38 -35.59 57.92
C PRO A 309 -7.88 -34.32 58.63
N ASN A 310 -6.94 -34.44 59.58
CA ASN A 310 -6.55 -33.34 60.48
C ASN A 310 -5.33 -32.54 59.99
N LEU A 311 -4.93 -32.70 58.73
CA LEU A 311 -3.79 -31.96 58.17
C LEU A 311 -4.19 -30.49 57.86
N PRO A 312 -3.31 -29.49 58.09
CA PRO A 312 -3.58 -28.08 57.77
C PRO A 312 -3.95 -27.79 56.31
N GLU A 313 -3.52 -28.67 55.39
CA GLU A 313 -3.88 -28.67 53.97
C GLU A 313 -5.33 -29.11 53.68
N CYS A 314 -6.03 -29.66 54.68
CA CYS A 314 -7.42 -30.11 54.61
C CYS A 314 -8.42 -29.06 55.13
N ASN A 315 -7.95 -27.84 55.47
CA ASN A 315 -8.82 -26.75 55.91
C ASN A 315 -9.88 -26.42 54.83
N PRO A 316 -11.11 -26.02 55.21
CA PRO A 316 -12.16 -25.68 54.25
C PRO A 316 -11.81 -24.44 53.42
N CYS A 317 -12.29 -24.42 52.18
CA CYS A 317 -12.07 -23.35 51.22
C CYS A 317 -12.72 -22.04 51.67
N PRO A 318 -12.02 -20.89 51.60
CA PRO A 318 -12.57 -19.59 52.02
C PRO A 318 -13.82 -19.15 51.28
N TYR A 319 -14.01 -19.63 50.05
CA TYR A 319 -15.09 -19.22 49.15
C TYR A 319 -16.20 -20.27 49.03
N ASN A 320 -15.95 -21.51 49.47
CA ASN A 320 -16.94 -22.59 49.48
C ASN A 320 -16.60 -23.62 50.58
N PRO A 321 -17.26 -23.58 51.75
CA PRO A 321 -16.95 -24.45 52.88
C PRO A 321 -17.10 -25.96 52.60
N ALA A 322 -17.80 -26.36 51.54
CA ALA A 322 -17.95 -27.75 51.13
C ALA A 322 -16.73 -28.33 50.39
N LEU A 323 -15.74 -27.49 50.06
CA LEU A 323 -14.52 -27.86 49.36
C LEU A 323 -13.31 -27.69 50.29
N ALA A 324 -12.29 -28.52 50.11
CA ALA A 324 -10.99 -28.28 50.73
C ALA A 324 -10.33 -27.03 50.12
N LYS A 325 -9.51 -26.30 50.90
CA LYS A 325 -8.78 -25.09 50.47
C LYS A 325 -7.91 -25.32 49.23
N ASN A 326 -7.46 -26.56 49.02
CA ASN A 326 -6.59 -26.94 47.92
C ASN A 326 -7.35 -27.64 46.78
N ASP A 327 -8.68 -27.76 46.89
CA ASP A 327 -9.51 -28.34 45.83
C ASP A 327 -9.37 -27.48 44.56
N PRO A 328 -9.12 -28.07 43.37
CA PRO A 328 -9.05 -27.32 42.11
C PRO A 328 -10.27 -26.44 41.81
N LYS A 329 -11.42 -26.72 42.43
CA LYS A 329 -12.67 -25.95 42.32
C LYS A 329 -12.79 -24.83 43.36
N CYS A 330 -11.89 -24.74 44.34
CA CYS A 330 -11.80 -23.63 45.29
C CYS A 330 -11.18 -22.38 44.62
N LYS A 331 -11.99 -21.68 43.81
CA LYS A 331 -11.58 -20.47 43.09
C LYS A 331 -12.39 -19.26 43.54
N GLU A 332 -11.79 -18.07 43.42
CA GLU A 332 -12.43 -16.78 43.69
C GLU A 332 -13.67 -16.62 42.79
N ALA A 333 -14.76 -16.12 43.35
CA ALA A 333 -15.99 -15.89 42.61
C ALA A 333 -15.87 -14.69 41.66
N CYS A 334 -16.61 -14.72 40.57
CA CYS A 334 -16.70 -13.61 39.62
C CYS A 334 -17.31 -12.37 40.30
N PRO A 335 -16.67 -11.19 40.23
CA PRO A 335 -17.18 -9.97 40.86
C PRO A 335 -18.59 -9.58 40.40
N ASN A 336 -18.94 -9.96 39.17
CA ASN A 336 -20.16 -9.55 38.47
C ASN A 336 -21.26 -10.62 38.53
N ASN A 337 -20.91 -11.84 38.97
CA ASN A 337 -21.84 -12.96 39.12
C ASN A 337 -21.27 -13.98 40.11
N PRO A 338 -21.66 -13.94 41.40
CA PRO A 338 -21.11 -14.82 42.44
C PRO A 338 -21.28 -16.32 42.18
N ALA A 339 -22.16 -16.72 41.25
CA ALA A 339 -22.38 -18.11 40.86
C ALA A 339 -21.33 -18.65 39.86
N LEU A 340 -20.46 -17.80 39.33
CA LEU A 340 -19.41 -18.17 38.38
C LEU A 340 -18.02 -18.03 39.00
N PRO A 341 -17.07 -18.93 38.69
CA PRO A 341 -15.65 -18.69 38.96
C PRO A 341 -15.12 -17.45 38.23
N LYS A 342 -14.14 -16.76 38.82
CA LYS A 342 -13.49 -15.58 38.22
C LYS A 342 -12.82 -15.86 36.87
N ASP A 343 -12.38 -17.08 36.65
CA ASP A 343 -11.76 -17.55 35.41
C ASP A 343 -12.74 -18.18 34.41
N ASP A 344 -14.05 -18.17 34.71
CA ASP A 344 -15.07 -18.63 33.76
C ASP A 344 -15.06 -17.74 32.51
N PRO A 345 -15.09 -18.28 31.29
CA PRO A 345 -15.15 -17.49 30.06
C PRO A 345 -16.31 -16.49 30.01
N LYS A 346 -17.41 -16.74 30.74
CA LYS A 346 -18.54 -15.81 30.88
C LYS A 346 -18.28 -14.69 31.91
N CYS A 347 -17.27 -14.83 32.76
CA CYS A 347 -16.77 -13.77 33.64
C CYS A 347 -15.63 -12.95 32.98
N MET A 348 -15.01 -13.51 31.94
CA MET A 348 -14.00 -12.84 31.13
C MET A 348 -14.65 -12.03 30.00
N CYS A 349 -13.90 -11.07 29.48
CA CYS A 349 -14.34 -10.26 28.36
C CYS A 349 -14.54 -11.10 27.09
N ILE A 350 -15.66 -10.89 26.40
CA ILE A 350 -16.05 -11.68 25.23
C ILE A 350 -15.05 -11.49 24.08
N ASP A 351 -14.63 -10.24 23.83
CA ASP A 351 -13.73 -9.89 22.73
C ASP A 351 -12.25 -10.14 23.06
N ASN A 352 -11.91 -10.21 24.35
CA ASN A 352 -10.56 -10.48 24.82
C ASN A 352 -10.57 -11.31 26.11
N PRO A 353 -10.55 -12.65 26.01
CA PRO A 353 -10.64 -13.54 27.16
C PRO A 353 -9.51 -13.42 28.20
N LYS A 354 -8.51 -12.54 27.98
CA LYS A 354 -7.45 -12.22 28.95
C LYS A 354 -7.80 -11.04 29.85
N LEU A 355 -8.86 -10.29 29.55
CA LEU A 355 -9.34 -9.15 30.34
C LEU A 355 -10.59 -9.55 31.13
N PRO A 356 -10.75 -9.08 32.38
CA PRO A 356 -12.02 -9.16 33.10
C PRO A 356 -13.15 -8.47 32.32
N ALA A 357 -14.40 -8.95 32.48
CA ALA A 357 -15.54 -8.35 31.78
C ALA A 357 -15.81 -6.88 32.17
N ASP A 358 -15.41 -6.45 33.37
CA ASP A 358 -15.53 -5.09 33.88
C ASP A 358 -14.31 -4.19 33.55
N ASP A 359 -13.29 -4.72 32.88
CA ASP A 359 -12.10 -3.97 32.49
C ASP A 359 -12.45 -2.86 31.48
N SER A 360 -11.87 -1.68 31.66
CA SER A 360 -12.11 -0.53 30.78
C SER A 360 -11.67 -0.76 29.33
N LYS A 361 -10.79 -1.75 29.08
CA LYS A 361 -10.31 -2.15 27.76
C LYS A 361 -11.07 -3.33 27.16
N CYS A 362 -12.07 -3.88 27.87
CA CYS A 362 -12.77 -5.09 27.44
C CYS A 362 -13.39 -4.95 26.04
N THR A 363 -14.03 -3.83 25.73
CA THR A 363 -14.55 -3.59 24.36
C THR A 363 -14.45 -2.12 23.98
N THR A 364 -14.19 -1.87 22.70
CA THR A 364 -14.44 -0.57 22.05
C THR A 364 -15.91 -0.54 21.65
N PRO A 365 -16.76 0.31 22.28
CA PRO A 365 -18.19 0.36 21.96
C PRO A 365 -18.41 0.64 20.46
N GLY A 366 -19.42 -0.02 19.88
CA GLY A 366 -19.84 0.28 18.51
C GLY A 366 -20.38 1.71 18.45
N ARG A 367 -20.16 2.40 17.33
CA ARG A 367 -20.60 3.78 17.13
C ARG A 367 -21.36 3.91 15.83
N GLN A 368 -22.49 4.58 15.85
CA GLN A 368 -23.29 4.89 14.68
C GLN A 368 -23.82 6.32 14.75
N LYS A 369 -23.78 7.03 13.62
CA LYS A 369 -24.40 8.33 13.42
C LYS A 369 -25.60 8.27 12.49
N LYS A 370 -26.65 9.00 12.87
CA LYS A 370 -27.81 9.30 12.03
C LYS A 370 -28.08 10.81 12.04
N ALA A 371 -28.76 11.30 11.00
CA ALA A 371 -29.26 12.67 10.92
C ALA A 371 -30.74 12.64 10.54
N ARG A 372 -31.51 13.67 10.88
CA ARG A 372 -32.92 13.85 10.50
C ARG A 372 -33.19 15.33 10.28
N ASN A 373 -33.72 15.69 9.11
CA ASN A 373 -34.19 17.05 8.86
C ASN A 373 -35.58 17.25 9.47
N VAL A 374 -35.63 17.98 10.59
CA VAL A 374 -36.83 18.24 11.36
C VAL A 374 -37.76 19.20 10.62
N THR A 375 -37.20 20.25 10.01
CA THR A 375 -37.97 21.29 9.29
C THR A 375 -38.65 20.73 8.05
N GLN A 376 -37.96 19.88 7.28
CA GLN A 376 -38.52 19.22 6.10
C GLN A 376 -39.30 17.93 6.43
N ASN A 377 -39.39 17.54 7.71
CA ASN A 377 -39.99 16.28 8.18
C ASN A 377 -39.49 15.03 7.44
N LEU A 378 -38.18 14.96 7.19
CA LEU A 378 -37.54 13.83 6.52
C LEU A 378 -37.01 12.85 7.57
N ASN A 379 -37.06 11.55 7.30
CA ASN A 379 -36.37 10.54 8.11
C ASN A 379 -34.86 10.53 7.79
N SER A 380 -34.10 9.62 8.40
CA SER A 380 -32.64 9.59 8.22
C SER A 380 -32.17 9.28 6.80
N GLU A 381 -32.80 8.32 6.14
CA GLU A 381 -32.44 7.96 4.76
C GLU A 381 -32.78 9.10 3.79
N GLN A 382 -33.97 9.67 3.95
CA GLN A 382 -34.45 10.80 3.15
C GLN A 382 -33.59 12.06 3.34
N THR A 383 -33.11 12.30 4.57
CA THR A 383 -32.26 13.46 4.88
C THR A 383 -30.94 13.39 4.12
N LEU A 384 -30.30 12.22 4.07
CA LEU A 384 -29.03 12.04 3.35
C LEU A 384 -29.20 12.08 1.83
N ALA A 385 -30.38 11.69 1.33
CA ALA A 385 -30.71 11.74 -0.10
C ALA A 385 -31.15 13.14 -0.57
N SER A 386 -31.56 14.02 0.34
CA SER A 386 -32.08 15.36 0.04
C SER A 386 -31.03 16.44 0.32
N LYS A 387 -31.33 17.68 -0.09
CA LYS A 387 -30.49 18.84 0.22
C LYS A 387 -31.04 19.60 1.43
N ALA A 388 -30.16 19.92 2.37
CA ALA A 388 -30.47 20.83 3.47
C ALA A 388 -30.57 22.27 2.94
N ARG A 389 -31.62 22.98 3.36
CA ARG A 389 -31.93 24.36 2.97
C ARG A 389 -31.52 25.35 4.05
N ALA A 390 -31.41 26.61 3.67
CA ALA A 390 -31.23 27.69 4.64
C ALA A 390 -32.35 27.65 5.70
N ASN A 391 -31.97 27.83 6.97
CA ASN A 391 -32.85 27.78 8.15
C ASN A 391 -33.45 26.40 8.52
N ASP A 392 -33.12 25.32 7.80
CA ASP A 392 -33.51 23.98 8.25
C ASP A 392 -32.91 23.63 9.60
N VAL A 393 -33.64 22.86 10.40
CA VAL A 393 -33.15 22.27 11.65
C VAL A 393 -32.83 20.81 11.39
N ILE A 394 -31.57 20.44 11.59
CA ILE A 394 -31.11 19.06 11.47
C ILE A 394 -30.80 18.53 12.87
N GLU A 395 -31.44 17.41 13.22
CA GLU A 395 -31.15 16.66 14.44
C GLU A 395 -30.21 15.51 14.11
N TYR A 396 -29.14 15.38 14.89
CA TYR A 396 -28.20 14.27 14.79
C TYR A 396 -28.36 13.33 15.97
N SER A 397 -28.22 12.04 15.72
CA SER A 397 -28.16 11.01 16.74
C SER A 397 -26.82 10.31 16.74
N LEU A 398 -26.14 10.33 17.89
CA LEU A 398 -24.95 9.55 18.18
C LEU A 398 -25.37 8.33 18.98
N ILE A 399 -25.24 7.14 18.40
CA ILE A 399 -25.66 5.87 19.00
C ILE A 399 -24.39 5.09 19.34
N THR A 400 -24.21 4.77 20.61
CA THR A 400 -23.11 3.97 21.12
C THR A 400 -23.63 2.62 21.60
N THR A 401 -23.18 1.52 21.01
CA THR A 401 -23.65 0.16 21.34
C THR A 401 -22.63 -0.59 22.18
N ASN A 402 -23.12 -1.33 23.18
CA ASN A 402 -22.31 -2.20 24.02
C ASN A 402 -22.79 -3.65 23.87
N THR A 403 -21.94 -4.52 23.33
CA THR A 403 -22.22 -5.94 23.12
C THR A 403 -21.96 -6.81 24.35
N ASN A 404 -21.30 -6.27 25.39
CA ASN A 404 -20.98 -7.03 26.60
C ASN A 404 -22.19 -7.23 27.51
N ILE A 405 -22.04 -8.21 28.39
CA ILE A 405 -23.02 -8.58 29.43
C ILE A 405 -22.99 -7.65 30.66
N VAL A 406 -22.09 -6.66 30.70
CA VAL A 406 -21.97 -5.67 31.79
C VAL A 406 -22.05 -4.24 31.27
N ASN A 407 -22.50 -3.31 32.12
CA ASN A 407 -22.60 -1.89 31.80
C ASN A 407 -21.21 -1.27 31.64
N LYS A 408 -21.03 -0.42 30.62
CA LYS A 408 -19.82 0.38 30.42
C LYS A 408 -20.01 1.75 31.07
N LYS A 409 -19.39 1.99 32.23
CA LYS A 409 -19.43 3.28 32.94
C LYS A 409 -18.26 4.19 32.55
N GLY A 410 -18.40 5.49 32.80
CA GLY A 410 -17.31 6.45 32.60
C GLY A 410 -16.96 6.73 31.14
N TYR A 411 -17.89 6.50 30.21
CA TYR A 411 -17.64 6.65 28.78
C TYR A 411 -17.73 8.13 28.37
N LEU A 412 -16.81 8.56 27.51
CA LEU A 412 -16.84 9.89 26.87
C LEU A 412 -17.44 9.74 25.47
N VAL A 413 -18.61 10.36 25.26
CA VAL A 413 -19.17 10.51 23.92
C VAL A 413 -18.67 11.86 23.38
N GLU A 414 -17.95 11.85 22.27
CA GLU A 414 -17.49 13.08 21.61
C GLU A 414 -17.62 12.99 20.09
N ASP A 415 -17.84 14.14 19.46
CA ASP A 415 -17.98 14.27 18.02
C ASP A 415 -17.45 15.63 17.53
N TYR A 416 -16.56 15.58 16.53
CA TYR A 416 -16.02 16.77 15.87
C TYR A 416 -16.97 17.24 14.77
N ILE A 417 -17.62 18.39 14.97
CA ILE A 417 -18.67 18.90 14.09
C ILE A 417 -18.18 20.05 13.20
N GLY A 418 -16.88 20.16 12.97
CA GLY A 418 -16.31 21.35 12.30
C GLY A 418 -16.86 21.61 10.90
N ASP A 419 -17.11 20.57 10.12
CA ASP A 419 -17.69 20.67 8.78
C ASP A 419 -19.20 21.02 8.82
N VAL A 420 -19.92 20.53 9.84
CA VAL A 420 -21.32 20.93 10.10
C VAL A 420 -21.39 22.44 10.37
N LEU A 421 -20.43 22.97 11.13
CA LEU A 421 -20.36 24.38 11.50
C LEU A 421 -20.02 25.31 10.33
N ASP A 422 -19.54 24.78 9.20
CA ASP A 422 -19.33 25.60 8.00
C ASP A 422 -20.70 26.14 7.49
N TYR A 423 -21.78 25.36 7.63
CA TYR A 423 -23.11 25.71 7.10
C TYR A 423 -24.21 25.89 8.13
N ALA A 424 -23.99 25.49 9.38
CA ALA A 424 -25.01 25.53 10.41
C ALA A 424 -24.47 26.07 11.74
N ASP A 425 -25.37 26.60 12.56
CA ASP A 425 -25.09 27.01 13.93
C ASP A 425 -25.68 25.97 14.89
N ILE A 426 -24.95 25.64 15.96
CA ILE A 426 -25.41 24.67 16.95
C ILE A 426 -26.53 25.24 17.82
N ASP A 427 -27.57 24.45 18.08
CA ASP A 427 -28.61 24.78 19.05
C ASP A 427 -28.10 24.45 20.46
N MET A 428 -27.45 25.43 21.10
CA MET A 428 -26.85 25.27 22.42
C MET A 428 -27.88 24.92 23.50
N ALA A 429 -29.08 25.52 23.45
CA ALA A 429 -30.13 25.24 24.43
C ALA A 429 -30.59 23.78 24.33
N TYR A 430 -30.74 23.26 23.11
CA TYR A 430 -31.05 21.85 22.93
C TYR A 430 -29.90 20.94 23.37
N LEU A 431 -28.65 21.26 23.00
CA LEU A 431 -27.48 20.48 23.39
C LEU A 431 -27.36 20.36 24.93
N GLU A 432 -27.49 21.49 25.63
CA GLU A 432 -27.42 21.54 27.09
C GLU A 432 -28.57 20.76 27.74
N SER A 433 -29.78 20.82 27.17
CA SER A 433 -30.92 20.02 27.63
C SER A 433 -30.67 18.50 27.52
N GLN A 434 -29.81 18.08 26.60
CA GLN A 434 -29.37 16.69 26.42
C GLN A 434 -28.11 16.37 27.25
N GLY A 435 -27.65 17.28 28.11
CA GLY A 435 -26.46 17.15 28.95
C GLY A 435 -25.13 17.30 28.21
N GLY A 436 -25.16 17.82 26.97
CA GLY A 436 -23.98 17.98 26.12
C GLY A 436 -23.28 19.31 26.34
N LYS A 437 -22.01 19.37 25.98
CA LYS A 437 -21.18 20.58 25.99
C LYS A 437 -20.57 20.79 24.61
N PHE A 438 -20.28 22.04 24.26
CA PHE A 438 -19.60 22.40 23.02
C PHE A 438 -18.32 23.19 23.30
N ASN A 439 -17.20 22.76 22.70
CA ASN A 439 -15.95 23.48 22.72
C ASN A 439 -15.73 24.18 21.37
N ALA A 440 -15.86 25.52 21.36
CA ALA A 440 -15.74 26.32 20.15
C ALA A 440 -14.33 26.32 19.53
N VAL A 441 -13.28 26.08 20.33
CA VAL A 441 -11.89 26.07 19.85
C VAL A 441 -11.60 24.77 19.10
N THR A 442 -11.95 23.64 19.69
CA THR A 442 -11.73 22.32 19.07
C THR A 442 -12.85 21.92 18.12
N LYS A 443 -13.98 22.64 18.12
CA LYS A 443 -15.22 22.34 17.37
C LYS A 443 -15.78 20.95 17.70
N VAL A 444 -15.63 20.52 18.95
CA VAL A 444 -16.09 19.22 19.46
C VAL A 444 -17.29 19.41 20.38
N ILE A 445 -18.30 18.56 20.24
CA ILE A 445 -19.36 18.37 21.23
C ILE A 445 -19.06 17.14 22.08
N SER A 446 -19.40 17.16 23.36
CA SER A 446 -19.12 16.03 24.26
C SER A 446 -20.13 15.82 25.38
N TRP A 447 -20.21 14.57 25.86
CA TRP A 447 -20.90 14.11 27.06
C TRP A 447 -19.97 13.26 27.90
N ASP A 448 -19.70 13.71 29.13
CA ASP A 448 -18.74 13.08 30.03
C ASP A 448 -19.41 12.05 30.95
N ASN A 449 -18.66 11.02 31.34
CA ASN A 449 -19.04 10.05 32.38
C ASN A 449 -20.36 9.29 32.10
N GLU A 450 -20.59 8.96 30.83
CA GLU A 450 -21.79 8.25 30.40
C GLU A 450 -21.75 6.76 30.76
N THR A 451 -22.93 6.15 30.88
CA THR A 451 -23.09 4.71 31.09
C THR A 451 -23.82 4.08 29.92
N ILE A 452 -23.16 3.15 29.22
CA ILE A 452 -23.78 2.35 28.15
C ILE A 452 -24.27 1.03 28.76
N PRO A 453 -25.58 0.72 28.71
CA PRO A 453 -26.13 -0.50 29.29
C PRO A 453 -25.52 -1.78 28.70
N ALA A 454 -25.48 -2.86 29.49
CA ALA A 454 -25.14 -4.20 29.03
C ALA A 454 -26.09 -4.63 27.89
N LYS A 455 -25.53 -5.18 26.81
CA LYS A 455 -26.26 -5.61 25.59
C LYS A 455 -27.23 -4.55 25.07
N GLY A 456 -26.93 -3.29 25.29
CA GLY A 456 -27.81 -2.16 24.99
C GLY A 456 -27.07 -1.05 24.26
N GLU A 457 -27.78 0.06 24.09
CA GLU A 457 -27.28 1.25 23.42
C GLU A 457 -27.54 2.51 24.23
N LEU A 458 -26.65 3.49 24.05
CA LEU A 458 -26.79 4.85 24.55
C LEU A 458 -26.97 5.76 23.34
N GLN A 459 -28.01 6.60 23.36
CA GLN A 459 -28.24 7.60 22.32
C GLN A 459 -28.07 9.01 22.87
N LYS A 460 -27.27 9.83 22.18
CA LYS A 460 -27.15 11.27 22.43
C LYS A 460 -27.59 12.05 21.21
N LEU A 461 -28.29 13.16 21.46
CA LEU A 461 -28.88 13.99 20.41
C LEU A 461 -28.29 15.39 20.48
N PHE A 462 -28.09 16.00 19.31
CA PHE A 462 -27.87 17.44 19.20
C PHE A 462 -28.53 17.97 17.94
N ARG A 463 -28.82 19.27 17.93
CA ARG A 463 -29.45 19.96 16.81
C ARG A 463 -28.57 21.07 16.29
N VAL A 464 -28.66 21.29 14.99
CA VAL A 464 -28.07 22.45 14.33
C VAL A 464 -29.15 23.12 13.49
N LYS A 465 -29.03 24.43 13.34
CA LYS A 465 -29.84 25.23 12.44
C LYS A 465 -28.97 25.69 11.28
N MET A 466 -29.34 25.32 10.07
CA MET A 466 -28.68 25.78 8.85
C MET A 466 -28.71 27.30 8.80
N LYS A 467 -27.58 27.93 8.45
CA LYS A 467 -27.45 29.38 8.38
C LYS A 467 -28.49 29.96 7.42
N SER A 468 -28.98 31.15 7.74
CA SER A 468 -29.97 31.86 6.91
C SER A 468 -29.42 32.25 5.54
N SER A 469 -28.10 32.45 5.44
CA SER A 469 -27.34 32.60 4.20
C SER A 469 -26.26 31.54 4.14
N ILE A 470 -26.36 30.61 3.18
CA ILE A 470 -25.41 29.51 3.00
C ILE A 470 -24.09 30.04 2.40
N PRO A 471 -22.94 29.89 3.09
CA PRO A 471 -21.65 30.36 2.57
C PRO A 471 -21.18 29.54 1.36
N VAL A 472 -20.54 30.20 0.38
CA VAL A 472 -20.05 29.59 -0.87
C VAL A 472 -18.56 29.82 -1.13
N THR A 473 -17.82 30.34 -0.14
CA THR A 473 -16.40 30.69 -0.31
C THR A 473 -15.53 29.43 -0.26
N ARG A 474 -15.33 28.79 -1.41
CA ARG A 474 -14.33 27.73 -1.56
C ARG A 474 -12.95 28.33 -1.24
N ALA A 475 -12.32 27.90 -0.16
CA ALA A 475 -10.90 28.17 0.04
C ALA A 475 -10.13 27.50 -1.12
N PRO A 476 -9.08 28.13 -1.68
CA PRO A 476 -8.44 27.69 -2.92
C PRO A 476 -7.49 26.49 -2.71
N SER A 477 -7.85 25.52 -1.86
CA SER A 477 -7.12 24.27 -1.73
C SER A 477 -7.93 23.13 -2.33
N ALA A 478 -7.29 22.33 -3.20
CA ALA A 478 -7.85 21.08 -3.71
C ALA A 478 -7.91 19.97 -2.63
N SER A 479 -7.69 20.33 -1.36
CA SER A 479 -7.56 19.43 -0.22
C SER A 479 -8.47 19.76 0.96
N SER A 480 -9.18 20.90 0.98
CA SER A 480 -10.16 21.20 2.04
C SER A 480 -11.57 20.77 1.63
N THR A 481 -12.24 20.01 2.48
CA THR A 481 -13.68 19.69 2.36
C THR A 481 -14.59 20.85 2.78
N SER A 482 -14.05 21.91 3.40
CA SER A 482 -14.82 23.06 3.83
C SER A 482 -15.46 23.84 2.69
N TYR A 483 -16.72 24.24 2.89
CA TYR A 483 -17.51 25.05 1.95
C TYR A 483 -17.67 24.46 0.52
N ASP A 484 -17.67 23.12 0.40
CA ASP A 484 -17.87 22.34 -0.84
C ASP A 484 -19.34 21.99 -1.18
N CYS A 485 -20.30 22.53 -0.45
CA CYS A 485 -21.74 22.25 -0.51
C CYS A 485 -22.17 20.85 -0.07
N LYS A 486 -21.35 20.18 0.72
CA LYS A 486 -21.67 18.96 1.44
C LYS A 486 -21.37 19.14 2.91
N ILE A 487 -22.16 18.49 3.75
CA ILE A 487 -21.83 18.31 5.16
C ILE A 487 -21.41 16.85 5.34
N GLN A 488 -20.15 16.63 5.70
CA GLN A 488 -19.58 15.34 6.06
C GLN A 488 -19.23 15.32 7.54
N ASN A 489 -19.76 14.34 8.27
CA ASN A 489 -19.40 14.18 9.66
C ASN A 489 -19.50 12.71 10.09
N GLY A 490 -18.60 12.30 10.99
CA GLY A 490 -18.39 10.91 11.34
C GLY A 490 -18.48 10.64 12.83
N TYR A 491 -19.22 9.60 13.20
CA TYR A 491 -19.20 8.98 14.52
C TYR A 491 -19.38 7.47 14.36
N GLY A 492 -18.26 6.75 14.27
CA GLY A 492 -18.21 5.35 13.87
C GLY A 492 -18.40 5.14 12.37
N ASN A 493 -19.51 5.61 11.80
CA ASN A 493 -19.72 5.76 10.36
C ASN A 493 -19.71 7.25 9.94
N GLU A 494 -19.31 7.51 8.71
CA GLU A 494 -19.43 8.82 8.07
C GLU A 494 -20.82 8.97 7.46
N ILE A 495 -21.45 10.12 7.68
CA ILE A 495 -22.66 10.55 6.98
C ILE A 495 -22.33 11.77 6.12
N SER A 496 -22.89 11.80 4.91
CA SER A 496 -22.74 12.93 3.98
C SER A 496 -24.11 13.35 3.47
N MET A 497 -24.41 14.64 3.55
CA MET A 497 -25.62 15.22 2.98
C MET A 497 -25.29 16.45 2.14
N GLY A 498 -26.10 16.70 1.10
CA GLY A 498 -25.95 17.89 0.27
C GLY A 498 -26.52 19.13 0.93
N VAL A 499 -25.94 20.29 0.65
CA VAL A 499 -26.46 21.60 1.01
C VAL A 499 -26.93 22.32 -0.26
N GLU A 500 -28.06 23.01 -0.18
CA GLU A 500 -28.56 23.84 -1.28
C GLU A 500 -27.78 25.16 -1.37
N CYS A 501 -26.61 25.09 -2.01
CA CYS A 501 -25.76 26.25 -2.24
C CYS A 501 -26.22 27.16 -3.40
N PRO A 502 -26.02 28.48 -3.30
CA PRO A 502 -26.11 29.41 -4.42
C PRO A 502 -25.22 29.01 -5.60
N VAL A 503 -25.72 29.19 -6.83
CA VAL A 503 -24.95 28.92 -8.07
C VAL A 503 -23.95 30.06 -8.31
N LEU A 504 -22.65 29.74 -8.35
CA LEU A 504 -21.61 30.66 -8.78
C LEU A 504 -21.49 30.65 -10.33
N LYS A 505 -21.54 31.82 -10.97
CA LYS A 505 -21.17 31.97 -12.40
C LYS A 505 -19.65 31.82 -12.53
N GLN A 506 -19.17 30.80 -13.23
CA GLN A 506 -17.74 30.66 -13.55
C GLN A 506 -17.40 31.39 -14.86
N VAL A 507 -16.19 31.96 -14.94
CA VAL A 507 -15.59 32.55 -16.15
C VAL A 507 -14.74 31.46 -16.81
N GLU A 508 -15.06 31.07 -18.04
CA GLU A 508 -14.39 29.98 -18.78
C GLU A 508 -12.94 30.32 -19.18
N GLN A 509 -12.07 29.31 -19.14
CA GLN A 509 -10.65 29.40 -19.52
C GLN A 509 -10.43 28.80 -20.92
N LEU A 510 -9.64 29.46 -21.76
CA LEU A 510 -9.40 29.11 -23.16
C LEU A 510 -8.68 27.74 -23.36
N PRO A 511 -8.97 27.01 -24.45
CA PRO A 511 -8.52 25.62 -24.64
C PRO A 511 -7.02 25.47 -24.98
N ASN A 512 -6.39 24.44 -24.39
CA ASN A 512 -4.99 24.05 -24.65
C ASN A 512 -4.84 23.30 -25.99
N THR A 513 -4.02 23.80 -26.91
CA THR A 513 -3.64 23.09 -28.16
C THR A 513 -2.32 22.33 -27.98
N GLY A 514 -2.33 21.01 -28.22
CA GLY A 514 -1.18 20.11 -28.01
C GLY A 514 -0.02 20.20 -29.02
N PRO A 515 1.06 19.43 -28.82
CA PRO A 515 2.35 19.58 -29.54
C PRO A 515 2.25 19.48 -31.07
N GLY A 516 1.35 18.61 -31.57
CA GLY A 516 1.14 18.43 -33.01
C GLY A 516 0.60 19.69 -33.71
N GLN A 517 -0.25 20.48 -33.03
CA GLN A 517 -0.74 21.74 -33.58
C GLN A 517 0.36 22.80 -33.57
N SER A 518 1.21 22.85 -32.54
CA SER A 518 2.34 23.78 -32.47
C SER A 518 3.35 23.57 -33.61
N VAL A 519 3.62 22.31 -33.98
CA VAL A 519 4.52 21.98 -35.10
C VAL A 519 3.92 22.39 -36.46
N PHE A 520 2.62 22.16 -36.64
CA PHE A 520 1.91 22.59 -37.85
C PHE A 520 1.97 24.10 -38.03
N PHE A 521 1.69 24.87 -36.97
CA PHE A 521 1.78 26.33 -37.01
C PHE A 521 3.21 26.81 -37.30
N ALA A 522 4.24 26.18 -36.74
CA ALA A 522 5.64 26.53 -37.01
C ALA A 522 6.06 26.29 -38.46
N PHE A 523 5.61 25.17 -39.07
CA PHE A 523 5.85 24.87 -40.47
C PHE A 523 5.15 25.87 -41.40
N ALA A 524 3.89 26.20 -41.10
CA ALA A 524 3.12 27.18 -41.87
C ALA A 524 3.78 28.56 -41.83
N ILE A 525 4.20 29.03 -40.65
CA ILE A 525 4.87 30.32 -40.48
C ILE A 525 6.21 30.36 -41.23
N THR A 526 6.99 29.28 -41.18
CA THR A 526 8.31 29.21 -41.86
C THR A 526 8.15 29.22 -43.38
N THR A 527 7.17 28.48 -43.91
CA THR A 527 6.87 28.43 -45.35
C THR A 527 6.43 29.80 -45.87
N VAL A 528 5.53 30.47 -45.15
CA VAL A 528 5.05 31.82 -45.50
C VAL A 528 6.19 32.83 -45.45
N SER A 529 7.03 32.77 -44.41
CA SER A 529 8.20 33.65 -44.27
C SER A 529 9.22 33.45 -45.39
N GLY A 530 9.49 32.20 -45.77
CA GLY A 530 10.39 31.85 -46.88
C GLY A 530 9.89 32.38 -48.23
N TYR A 531 8.59 32.28 -48.50
CA TYR A 531 7.97 32.82 -49.71
C TYR A 531 8.16 34.35 -49.81
N PHE A 532 7.89 35.10 -48.73
CA PHE A 532 8.08 36.55 -48.73
C PHE A 532 9.54 36.96 -48.87
N PHE A 533 10.47 36.22 -48.26
CA PHE A 533 11.91 36.46 -48.44
C PHE A 533 12.36 36.26 -49.90
N ALA A 534 11.95 35.15 -50.53
CA ALA A 534 12.26 34.88 -51.93
C ALA A 534 11.65 35.94 -52.86
N ARG A 535 10.39 36.32 -52.62
CA ARG A 535 9.69 37.37 -53.38
C ARG A 535 10.37 38.73 -53.28
N SER A 536 10.84 39.10 -52.09
CA SER A 536 11.59 40.35 -51.88
C SER A 536 12.92 40.38 -52.64
N ARG A 537 13.61 39.23 -52.75
CA ARG A 537 14.85 39.13 -53.56
C ARG A 537 14.57 39.25 -55.05
N LEU A 538 13.47 38.66 -55.53
CA LEU A 538 13.07 38.72 -56.93
C LEU A 538 12.82 40.18 -57.36
N PHE A 539 12.04 40.93 -56.58
CA PHE A 539 11.80 42.36 -56.82
C PHE A 539 13.07 43.20 -56.81
N THR A 540 14.05 42.88 -55.97
CA THR A 540 15.32 43.62 -55.94
C THR A 540 16.13 43.39 -57.22
N LYS A 541 16.09 42.17 -57.77
CA LYS A 541 16.71 41.87 -59.07
C LYS A 541 15.98 42.57 -60.21
N GLU A 542 14.65 42.56 -60.23
CA GLU A 542 13.84 43.25 -61.25
C GLU A 542 14.10 44.76 -61.25
N LEU A 543 14.17 45.38 -60.07
CA LEU A 543 14.50 46.81 -59.95
C LEU A 543 15.93 47.11 -60.46
N GLY A 544 16.86 46.18 -60.25
CA GLY A 544 18.23 46.26 -60.76
C GLY A 544 18.28 46.19 -62.29
N ILE A 545 17.54 45.25 -62.90
CA ILE A 545 17.45 45.10 -64.37
C ILE A 545 16.83 46.34 -65.00
N ILE A 546 15.71 46.85 -64.47
CA ILE A 546 15.06 48.07 -64.97
C ILE A 546 16.02 49.26 -64.89
N LYS A 547 16.76 49.41 -63.79
CA LYS A 547 17.76 50.48 -63.66
C LYS A 547 18.88 50.35 -64.71
N GLN A 548 19.28 49.13 -65.03
CA GLN A 548 20.33 48.85 -66.01
C GLN A 548 19.84 49.07 -67.45
N GLU A 549 18.62 48.65 -67.80
CA GLU A 549 17.96 48.93 -69.09
C GLU A 549 17.77 50.44 -69.30
N PHE A 550 17.38 51.20 -68.28
CA PHE A 550 17.29 52.66 -68.36
C PHE A 550 18.66 53.34 -68.57
N THR A 551 19.75 52.74 -68.09
CA THR A 551 21.10 53.30 -68.27
C THR A 551 21.67 52.99 -69.66
N TYR A 552 21.21 51.89 -70.30
CA TYR A 552 21.66 51.47 -71.63
C TYR A 552 20.71 51.88 -72.78
N GLY A 553 19.42 52.11 -72.53
CA GLY A 553 18.44 52.58 -73.52
C GLY A 553 18.46 54.09 -73.80
N GLY A 554 19.43 54.80 -73.22
CA GLY A 554 19.68 56.23 -73.42
C GLY A 554 20.83 56.52 -74.40
N LYS A 555 21.02 55.69 -75.42
CA LYS A 555 21.85 55.99 -76.59
C LYS A 555 21.05 55.86 -77.87
#